data_AF-A0A5R9PWP0-F1
#
_entry.id   AF-A0A5R9PWP0-F1
#
_cell.length_a   1.000
_cell.length_b   1.000
_cell.length_c   1.000
_cell.angle_alpha   90.00
_cell.angle_beta   90.00
_cell.angle_gamma   90.00
#
_symmetry.space_group_name_H-M   'P 1'
#
loop_
_entity.id
_entity.type
_entity.pdbx_description
1 polymer ?
#
loop_
_entity_poly.entity_id
_entity_poly.type
_entity_poly.pdbx_seq_one_letter_code
_entity_poly.pdbx_strand_id
1 'polypeptide(L)'
;MTETIEEKIERFKDYNRTLIAAAISKKNRRYQGLPAKLLLCSIFDSLSIAAFPNEDKVGKRYKQTIADHTEWTDHDRVSLLQLNGVMKRIDNISSNFEELKNWVSVETSKKFPSTTRMLSPNIGLNNDPFLSEVLAHWPMKADGNPEKLGKLWPEDLTHRGLFWKYRNKLAHEFRLPGKGSQSPFRWEHEPYYQEMSTITDVDPVNGLIFDNHWELIYPTGFFLNIVKESLDSIYLKYMHEKTSPFLLYDESDLWL
;
A
#
# COMPACT_ATOMS: atom_id res chain seq x y z
N MET A 1 -37.53 -10.31 20.37
CA MET A 1 -36.26 -10.69 21.02
C MET A 1 -35.25 -9.62 20.69
N THR A 2 -34.60 -9.04 21.71
CA THR A 2 -33.50 -8.09 21.54
C THR A 2 -32.22 -8.86 21.23
N GLU A 3 -31.58 -8.53 20.11
CA GLU A 3 -30.30 -9.10 19.68
C GLU A 3 -29.19 -8.84 20.71
N THR A 4 -28.42 -9.87 21.02
CA THR A 4 -27.26 -9.81 21.93
C THR A 4 -26.08 -9.08 21.29
N ILE A 5 -25.08 -8.69 22.10
CA ILE A 5 -23.89 -8.01 21.58
C ILE A 5 -23.08 -8.96 20.69
N GLU A 6 -22.97 -10.23 21.10
CA GLU A 6 -22.30 -11.29 20.36
C GLU A 6 -22.96 -11.52 19.01
N GLU A 7 -24.30 -11.61 18.96
CA GLU A 7 -25.05 -11.72 17.69
C GLU A 7 -24.81 -10.51 16.78
N LYS A 8 -24.71 -9.29 17.34
CA LYS A 8 -24.34 -8.09 16.56
C LYS A 8 -22.93 -8.20 16.00
N ILE A 9 -21.96 -8.64 16.80
CA ILE A 9 -20.56 -8.75 16.34
C ILE A 9 -20.44 -9.85 15.25
N GLU A 10 -21.15 -10.97 15.37
CA GLU A 10 -21.23 -11.99 14.32
C GLU A 10 -21.87 -11.44 13.05
N ARG A 11 -22.99 -10.73 13.16
CA ARG A 11 -23.63 -10.10 11.99
C ARG A 11 -22.70 -9.11 11.31
N PHE A 12 -21.93 -8.33 12.05
CA PHE A 12 -20.91 -7.42 11.50
C PHE A 12 -19.87 -8.19 10.68
N LYS A 13 -19.40 -9.33 11.20
CA LYS A 13 -18.43 -10.19 10.52
C LYS A 13 -19.00 -10.80 9.25
N ASP A 14 -20.20 -11.36 9.31
CA ASP A 14 -20.85 -12.02 8.18
C ASP A 14 -21.24 -11.03 7.07
N TYR A 15 -21.69 -9.84 7.44
CA TYR A 15 -21.96 -8.75 6.51
C TYR A 15 -20.70 -8.38 5.72
N ASN A 16 -19.59 -8.10 6.41
CA ASN A 16 -18.33 -7.74 5.76
C ASN A 16 -17.74 -8.90 4.95
N ARG A 17 -17.85 -10.15 5.41
CA ARG A 17 -17.47 -11.34 4.62
C ARG A 17 -18.25 -11.44 3.31
N THR A 18 -19.54 -11.14 3.33
CA THR A 18 -20.38 -11.12 2.14
C THR A 18 -19.93 -10.02 1.16
N LEU A 19 -19.63 -8.82 1.66
CA LEU A 19 -19.08 -7.74 0.84
C LEU A 19 -17.72 -8.09 0.23
N ILE A 20 -16.82 -8.71 1.00
CA ILE A 20 -15.51 -9.16 0.52
C ILE A 20 -15.69 -10.21 -0.60
N ALA A 21 -16.58 -11.18 -0.40
CA ALA A 21 -16.88 -12.20 -1.41
C ALA A 21 -17.44 -11.59 -2.71
N ALA A 22 -18.32 -10.59 -2.59
CA ALA A 22 -18.83 -9.83 -3.73
C ALA A 22 -17.71 -9.04 -4.44
N ALA A 23 -16.81 -8.40 -3.69
CA ALA A 23 -15.69 -7.64 -4.20
C ALA A 23 -14.76 -8.50 -5.07
N ILE A 24 -14.50 -9.75 -4.70
CA ILE A 24 -13.63 -10.67 -5.46
C ILE A 24 -14.35 -11.54 -6.50
N SER A 25 -15.61 -11.24 -6.81
CA SER A 25 -16.36 -11.96 -7.83
C SER A 25 -15.65 -12.00 -9.20
N LYS A 26 -15.95 -13.00 -10.03
CA LYS A 26 -15.30 -13.18 -11.35
C LYS A 26 -15.37 -11.92 -12.24
N LYS A 27 -16.46 -11.14 -12.14
CA LYS A 27 -16.63 -9.89 -12.90
C LYS A 27 -15.66 -8.81 -12.42
N ASN A 28 -15.48 -8.68 -11.11
CA ASN A 28 -14.65 -7.65 -10.50
C ASN A 28 -13.14 -7.94 -10.58
N ARG A 29 -12.77 -9.21 -10.82
CA ARG A 29 -11.37 -9.63 -11.07
C ARG A 29 -10.86 -9.34 -12.49
N ARG A 30 -11.72 -8.87 -13.40
CA ARG A 30 -11.32 -8.43 -14.75
C ARG A 30 -10.50 -7.13 -14.69
N TYR A 31 -9.86 -6.76 -15.80
CA TYR A 31 -9.08 -5.52 -15.92
C TYR A 31 -8.05 -5.35 -14.79
N GLN A 32 -7.25 -6.41 -14.58
CA GLN A 32 -6.27 -6.49 -13.49
C GLN A 32 -6.86 -6.31 -12.08
N GLY A 33 -8.13 -6.67 -11.91
CA GLY A 33 -8.83 -6.60 -10.64
C GLY A 33 -9.08 -5.17 -10.15
N LEU A 34 -9.02 -4.16 -11.01
CA LEU A 34 -9.26 -2.76 -10.64
C LEU A 34 -10.57 -2.57 -9.85
N PRO A 35 -11.74 -3.10 -10.30
CA PRO A 35 -12.97 -3.01 -9.52
C PRO A 35 -12.88 -3.72 -8.17
N ALA A 36 -12.26 -4.91 -8.13
CA ALA A 36 -12.07 -5.66 -6.88
C ALA A 36 -11.21 -4.88 -5.88
N LYS A 37 -10.09 -4.31 -6.32
CA LYS A 37 -9.18 -3.50 -5.48
C LYS A 37 -9.91 -2.28 -4.91
N LEU A 38 -10.69 -1.58 -5.73
CA LEU A 38 -11.48 -0.44 -5.26
C LEU A 38 -12.50 -0.85 -4.19
N LEU A 39 -13.29 -1.90 -4.45
CA LEU A 39 -14.30 -2.38 -3.49
C LEU A 39 -13.65 -2.84 -2.18
N LEU A 40 -12.53 -3.55 -2.25
CA LEU A 40 -11.75 -3.96 -1.08
C LEU A 40 -11.21 -2.75 -0.30
N CYS A 41 -10.71 -1.70 -0.98
CA CYS A 41 -10.34 -0.45 -0.32
C CYS A 41 -11.52 0.18 0.42
N SER A 42 -12.70 0.25 -0.21
CA SER A 42 -13.88 0.84 0.43
C SER A 42 -14.34 0.05 1.66
N ILE A 43 -14.29 -1.29 1.59
CA ILE A 43 -14.57 -2.16 2.75
C ILE A 43 -13.54 -1.89 3.85
N PHE A 44 -12.25 -1.83 3.49
CA PHE A 44 -11.19 -1.55 4.46
C PHE A 44 -11.33 -0.17 5.11
N ASP A 45 -11.70 0.87 4.36
CA ASP A 45 -11.98 2.21 4.90
C ASP A 45 -13.10 2.16 5.94
N SER A 46 -14.16 1.39 5.66
CA SER A 46 -15.25 1.16 6.61
C SER A 46 -14.77 0.44 7.87
N LEU A 47 -13.98 -0.63 7.72
CA LEU A 47 -13.38 -1.34 8.86
C LEU A 47 -12.44 -0.45 9.68
N SER A 48 -11.73 0.47 9.02
CA SER A 48 -10.81 1.39 9.71
C SER A 48 -11.51 2.28 10.73
N ILE A 49 -12.78 2.65 10.49
CA ILE A 49 -13.63 3.39 11.45
C ILE A 49 -13.84 2.56 12.71
N ALA A 50 -14.19 1.28 12.56
CA ALA A 50 -14.34 0.36 13.68
C ALA A 50 -13.01 0.09 14.41
N ALA A 51 -11.89 0.09 13.70
CA ALA A 51 -10.57 -0.08 14.31
C ALA A 51 -10.19 1.11 15.21
N PHE A 52 -10.34 2.34 14.71
CA PHE A 52 -9.97 3.58 15.41
C PHE A 52 -11.07 4.65 15.29
N PRO A 53 -12.13 4.56 16.12
CA PRO A 53 -13.26 5.49 16.04
C PRO A 53 -12.89 6.95 16.36
N ASN A 54 -11.87 7.17 17.18
CA ASN A 54 -11.45 8.50 17.63
C ASN A 54 -10.42 9.16 16.70
N GLU A 55 -10.11 8.57 15.53
CA GLU A 55 -9.18 9.14 14.57
C GLU A 55 -9.92 9.75 13.38
N ASP A 56 -9.98 11.08 13.36
CA ASP A 56 -10.69 11.86 12.34
C ASP A 56 -9.98 11.85 10.99
N LYS A 57 -8.64 11.73 10.97
CA LYS A 57 -7.88 11.76 9.71
C LYS A 57 -7.91 10.38 9.08
N VAL A 58 -8.76 10.22 8.05
CA VAL A 58 -8.93 8.96 7.29
C VAL A 58 -7.59 8.33 6.90
N GLY A 59 -6.64 9.11 6.39
CA GLY A 59 -5.33 8.57 6.00
C GLY A 59 -4.45 8.13 7.17
N LYS A 60 -4.58 8.74 8.35
CA LYS A 60 -3.89 8.29 9.57
C LYS A 60 -4.53 7.01 10.08
N ARG A 61 -5.86 6.99 10.18
CA ARG A 61 -6.67 5.83 10.55
C ARG A 61 -6.36 4.62 9.68
N TYR A 62 -6.39 4.77 8.36
CA TYR A 62 -6.08 3.72 7.39
C TYR A 62 -4.69 3.11 7.61
N LYS A 63 -3.66 3.97 7.74
CA LYS A 63 -2.27 3.52 7.96
C LYS A 63 -2.10 2.84 9.32
N GLN A 64 -2.83 3.28 10.34
CA GLN A 64 -2.80 2.67 11.67
C GLN A 64 -3.53 1.32 11.68
N THR A 65 -4.65 1.18 10.97
CA THR A 65 -5.33 -0.12 10.77
C THR A 65 -4.43 -1.13 10.11
N ILE A 66 -3.61 -0.72 9.13
CA ILE A 66 -2.60 -1.60 8.55
C ILE A 66 -1.61 -2.07 9.62
N ALA A 67 -1.05 -1.15 10.40
CA ALA A 67 -0.02 -1.48 11.38
C ALA A 67 -0.52 -2.38 12.51
N ASP A 68 -1.75 -2.14 12.99
CA ASP A 68 -2.24 -2.74 14.24
C ASP A 68 -3.20 -3.91 14.00
N HIS A 69 -3.78 -4.03 12.81
CA HIS A 69 -4.80 -5.02 12.47
C HIS A 69 -4.48 -5.84 11.21
N THR A 70 -3.22 -5.93 10.79
CA THR A 70 -2.80 -6.85 9.71
C THR A 70 -1.50 -7.55 10.09
N GLU A 71 -1.18 -8.64 9.39
CA GLU A 71 0.08 -9.36 9.58
C GLU A 71 1.20 -8.87 8.62
N TRP A 72 0.98 -7.74 7.94
CA TRP A 72 1.89 -7.25 6.90
C TRP A 72 3.18 -6.63 7.45
N THR A 73 4.19 -7.45 7.67
CA THR A 73 5.47 -7.07 8.29
C THR A 73 6.28 -5.99 7.55
N ASP A 74 6.10 -5.85 6.23
CA ASP A 74 6.86 -4.88 5.42
C ASP A 74 6.21 -3.48 5.40
N HIS A 75 5.11 -3.25 6.12
CA HIS A 75 4.35 -2.00 6.07
C HIS A 75 5.17 -0.74 6.43
N ASP A 76 6.21 -0.89 7.27
CA ASP A 76 7.09 0.19 7.77
C ASP A 76 8.40 0.32 6.99
N ARG A 77 8.62 -0.54 5.99
CA ARG A 77 9.77 -0.41 5.09
C ARG A 77 9.55 0.72 4.10
N VAL A 78 10.63 1.41 3.74
CA VAL A 78 10.63 2.56 2.84
C VAL A 78 11.08 2.12 1.45
N SER A 79 10.23 2.34 0.45
CA SER A 79 10.52 1.99 -0.94
C SER A 79 11.73 2.78 -1.47
N LEU A 80 12.86 2.10 -1.65
CA LEU A 80 14.09 2.72 -2.17
C LEU A 80 13.87 3.28 -3.58
N LEU A 81 13.13 2.56 -4.41
CA LEU A 81 12.82 2.98 -5.78
C LEU A 81 11.99 4.27 -5.82
N GLN A 82 10.99 4.42 -4.94
CA GLN A 82 10.21 5.65 -4.88
C GLN A 82 11.00 6.80 -4.25
N LEU A 83 11.82 6.53 -3.23
CA LEU A 83 12.70 7.54 -2.64
C LEU A 83 13.72 8.05 -3.66
N ASN A 84 14.41 7.15 -4.38
CA ASN A 84 15.35 7.50 -5.44
C ASN A 84 14.65 8.26 -6.58
N GLY A 85 13.45 7.82 -6.97
CA GLY A 85 12.64 8.50 -7.98
C GLY A 85 12.25 9.93 -7.58
N VAL A 86 11.89 10.15 -6.32
CA VAL A 86 11.63 11.50 -5.78
C VAL A 86 12.90 12.35 -5.80
N MET A 87 14.03 11.81 -5.34
CA MET A 87 15.30 12.54 -5.32
C MET A 87 15.78 12.96 -6.71
N LYS A 88 15.53 12.14 -7.73
CA LYS A 88 15.86 12.48 -9.13
C LYS A 88 14.94 13.53 -9.75
N ARG A 89 13.75 13.75 -9.18
CA ARG A 89 12.72 14.66 -9.73
C ARG A 89 12.68 16.03 -9.06
N ILE A 90 13.19 16.16 -7.84
CA ILE A 90 13.22 17.45 -7.15
C ILE A 90 14.42 18.23 -7.66
N ASP A 91 14.13 19.32 -8.38
CA ASP A 91 15.15 20.29 -8.77
C ASP A 91 15.66 21.02 -7.51
N ASN A 92 16.98 21.20 -7.38
CA ASN A 92 17.64 21.91 -6.27
C ASN A 92 17.35 21.32 -4.88
N ILE A 93 17.62 20.01 -4.70
CA ILE A 93 17.66 19.40 -3.37
C ILE A 93 18.71 20.13 -2.49
N SER A 94 18.31 20.47 -1.25
CA SER A 94 19.19 21.10 -0.26
C SER A 94 20.44 20.23 -0.01
N SER A 95 21.60 20.87 0.17
CA SER A 95 22.87 20.19 0.44
C SER A 95 22.83 19.25 1.64
N ASN A 96 21.91 19.48 2.58
CA ASN A 96 21.71 18.61 3.74
C ASN A 96 21.33 17.18 3.35
N PHE A 97 20.67 16.99 2.21
CA PHE A 97 20.21 15.66 1.75
C PHE A 97 21.26 14.91 0.92
N GLU A 98 22.47 15.44 0.74
CA GLU A 98 23.47 14.80 -0.13
C GLU A 98 23.95 13.45 0.42
N GLU A 99 24.06 13.30 1.76
CA GLU A 99 24.35 12.01 2.39
C GLU A 99 23.27 10.97 2.07
N LEU A 100 22.00 11.32 2.33
CA LEU A 100 20.87 10.45 2.04
C LEU A 100 20.82 10.07 0.56
N LYS A 101 21.03 11.04 -0.34
CA LYS A 101 21.02 10.82 -1.79
C LYS A 101 22.11 9.84 -2.23
N ASN A 102 23.33 9.97 -1.72
CA ASN A 102 24.43 9.05 -1.99
C ASN A 102 24.10 7.65 -1.49
N TRP A 103 23.62 7.54 -0.25
CA TRP A 103 23.23 6.27 0.35
C TRP A 103 22.10 5.58 -0.43
N VAL A 104 21.02 6.31 -0.77
CA VAL A 104 19.90 5.79 -1.57
C VAL A 104 20.36 5.32 -2.94
N SER A 105 21.24 6.06 -3.61
CA SER A 105 21.77 5.68 -4.93
C SER A 105 22.57 4.36 -4.86
N VAL A 106 23.42 4.21 -3.85
CA VAL A 106 24.20 2.98 -3.63
C VAL A 106 23.29 1.80 -3.30
N GLU A 107 22.38 1.95 -2.33
CA GLU A 107 21.48 0.87 -1.91
C GLU A 107 20.50 0.46 -3.02
N THR A 108 19.99 1.42 -3.79
CA THR A 108 19.12 1.11 -4.93
C THR A 108 19.89 0.32 -5.99
N SER A 109 21.12 0.73 -6.34
CA SER A 109 21.91 0.04 -7.38
C SER A 109 22.30 -1.39 -6.96
N LYS A 110 22.53 -1.60 -5.66
CA LYS A 110 22.86 -2.89 -5.07
C LYS A 110 21.66 -3.85 -5.05
N LYS A 111 20.48 -3.35 -4.66
CA LYS A 111 19.28 -4.17 -4.44
C LYS A 111 18.39 -4.32 -5.68
N PHE A 112 18.43 -3.33 -6.57
CA PHE A 112 17.63 -3.25 -7.79
C PHE A 112 18.54 -3.00 -9.01
N PRO A 113 19.41 -3.96 -9.36
CA PRO A 113 20.30 -3.80 -10.50
C PRO A 113 19.50 -3.64 -11.79
N SER A 114 19.94 -2.75 -12.67
CA SER A 114 19.42 -2.67 -14.04
C SER A 114 19.76 -3.96 -14.76
N THR A 115 18.75 -4.68 -15.24
CA THR A 115 18.98 -5.81 -16.13
C THR A 115 18.65 -5.43 -17.56
N THR A 116 19.22 -6.14 -18.52
CA THR A 116 18.81 -6.08 -19.94
C THR A 116 17.98 -7.31 -20.32
N ARG A 117 17.51 -8.06 -19.31
CA ARG A 117 16.75 -9.29 -19.52
C ARG A 117 15.31 -8.91 -19.80
N MET A 118 14.69 -9.69 -20.69
CA MET A 118 13.26 -9.56 -21.00
C MET A 118 12.38 -9.99 -19.81
N LEU A 119 12.90 -10.86 -18.93
CA LEU A 119 12.21 -11.36 -17.75
C LEU A 119 13.18 -11.41 -16.58
N SER A 120 12.82 -10.73 -15.49
CA SER A 120 13.50 -10.81 -14.21
C SER A 120 12.55 -11.34 -13.14
N PRO A 121 13.08 -12.04 -12.11
CA PRO A 121 12.28 -12.44 -10.97
C PRO A 121 11.73 -11.20 -10.25
N ASN A 122 10.52 -11.34 -9.71
CA ASN A 122 9.94 -10.33 -8.83
C ASN A 122 10.80 -10.19 -7.57
N ILE A 123 10.96 -8.96 -7.08
CA ILE A 123 11.70 -8.66 -5.86
C ILE A 123 10.70 -8.31 -4.75
N GLY A 124 10.79 -9.00 -3.62
CA GLY A 124 9.93 -8.73 -2.45
C GLY A 124 10.29 -7.42 -1.75
N LEU A 125 9.32 -6.86 -1.03
CA LEU A 125 9.50 -5.61 -0.27
C LEU A 125 10.46 -5.76 0.91
N ASN A 126 10.73 -6.99 1.36
CA ASN A 126 11.70 -7.32 2.39
C ASN A 126 13.15 -6.86 2.05
N ASN A 127 13.42 -6.47 0.80
CA ASN A 127 14.70 -5.88 0.39
C ASN A 127 14.81 -4.38 0.73
N ASP A 128 13.68 -3.69 0.92
CA ASP A 128 13.69 -2.29 1.32
C ASP A 128 14.14 -2.11 2.78
N PRO A 129 14.82 -1.01 3.11
CA PRO A 129 15.18 -0.67 4.49
C PRO A 129 13.94 -0.34 5.32
N PHE A 130 14.01 -0.58 6.63
CA PHE A 130 13.05 -0.04 7.56
C PHE A 130 13.14 1.49 7.64
N LEU A 131 12.04 2.13 8.04
CA LEU A 131 12.01 3.58 8.23
C LEU A 131 13.11 4.06 9.19
N SER A 132 13.38 3.31 10.27
CA SER A 132 14.45 3.63 11.22
C SER A 132 15.84 3.68 10.58
N GLU A 133 16.14 2.77 9.64
CA GLU A 133 17.41 2.75 8.91
C GLU A 133 17.53 3.96 7.96
N VAL A 134 16.43 4.33 7.31
CA VAL A 134 16.39 5.52 6.44
C VAL A 134 16.55 6.81 7.25
N LEU A 135 15.93 6.89 8.43
CA LEU A 135 16.01 8.06 9.30
C LEU A 135 17.42 8.30 9.83
N ALA A 136 18.28 7.27 9.92
CA ALA A 136 19.67 7.43 10.32
C ALA A 136 20.48 8.30 9.34
N HIS A 137 20.08 8.33 8.07
CA HIS A 137 20.69 9.16 7.02
C HIS A 137 19.84 10.38 6.67
N TRP A 138 18.67 10.52 7.27
CA TRP A 138 17.72 11.57 6.93
C TRP A 138 18.05 12.87 7.68
N PRO A 139 18.09 14.04 7.01
CA PRO A 139 18.38 15.29 7.69
C PRO A 139 17.36 15.61 8.78
N MET A 140 17.84 15.93 9.98
CA MET A 140 16.99 16.30 11.11
C MET A 140 17.02 17.81 11.33
N LYS A 141 15.88 18.36 11.70
CA LYS A 141 15.75 19.74 12.15
C LYS A 141 16.20 19.88 13.60
N ALA A 142 16.41 21.12 14.04
CA ALA A 142 16.80 21.43 15.41
C ALA A 142 15.80 20.98 16.49
N ASP A 143 14.52 20.76 16.12
CA ASP A 143 13.47 20.26 17.00
C ASP A 143 13.45 18.72 17.09
N GLY A 144 14.38 18.03 16.43
CA GLY A 144 14.46 16.56 16.39
C GLY A 144 13.53 15.91 15.38
N ASN A 145 12.73 16.68 14.63
CA ASN A 145 11.88 16.14 13.57
C ASN A 145 12.63 16.03 12.24
N PRO A 146 12.28 15.05 11.38
CA PRO A 146 12.87 14.95 10.05
C PRO A 146 12.58 16.19 9.19
N GLU A 147 13.55 16.61 8.40
CA GLU A 147 13.35 17.64 7.39
C GLU A 147 12.46 17.10 6.26
N LYS A 148 11.61 17.94 5.66
CA LYS A 148 10.77 17.49 4.54
C LYS A 148 11.60 17.40 3.26
N LEU A 149 11.48 16.29 2.54
CA LEU A 149 12.00 16.19 1.18
C LEU A 149 10.96 16.78 0.21
N GLY A 150 11.10 18.07 -0.08
CA GLY A 150 10.09 18.85 -0.81
C GLY A 150 8.79 18.94 -0.01
N LYS A 151 7.75 18.21 -0.43
CA LYS A 151 6.45 18.12 0.27
C LYS A 151 6.25 16.81 1.04
N LEU A 152 7.23 15.91 1.00
CA LEU A 152 7.10 14.55 1.52
C LEU A 152 7.78 14.41 2.88
N TRP A 153 7.11 13.71 3.78
CA TRP A 153 7.72 13.15 4.97
C TRP A 153 8.30 11.76 4.68
N PRO A 154 9.30 11.29 5.45
CA PRO A 154 9.82 9.93 5.35
C PRO A 154 8.71 8.86 5.36
N GLU A 155 7.72 9.02 6.23
CA GLU A 155 6.59 8.10 6.41
C GLU A 155 5.72 7.99 5.14
N ASP A 156 5.72 9.02 4.28
CA ASP A 156 4.95 9.02 3.04
C ASP A 156 5.54 8.08 1.98
N LEU A 157 6.78 7.60 2.20
CA LEU A 157 7.51 6.67 1.34
C LEU A 157 7.57 5.25 1.92
N THR A 158 7.05 5.06 3.14
CA THR A 158 6.79 3.71 3.68
C THR A 158 5.75 2.99 2.83
N HIS A 159 5.78 1.66 2.83
CA HIS A 159 4.82 0.87 2.05
C HIS A 159 3.37 1.08 2.50
N ARG A 160 3.09 1.28 3.79
CA ARG A 160 1.74 1.72 4.23
C ARG A 160 1.37 3.10 3.69
N GLY A 161 2.33 4.02 3.59
CA GLY A 161 2.16 5.35 3.02
C GLY A 161 1.87 5.32 1.52
N LEU A 162 2.61 4.48 0.78
CA LEU A 162 2.42 4.24 -0.64
C LEU A 162 1.12 3.51 -0.93
N PHE A 163 0.74 2.54 -0.11
CA PHE A 163 -0.53 1.84 -0.24
C PHE A 163 -1.73 2.76 0.00
N TRP A 164 -1.66 3.67 0.99
CA TRP A 164 -2.64 4.74 1.15
C TRP A 164 -2.75 5.65 -0.10
N LYS A 165 -1.62 6.05 -0.68
CA LYS A 165 -1.61 6.82 -1.94
C LYS A 165 -2.21 6.01 -3.10
N TYR A 166 -1.95 4.71 -3.15
CA TYR A 166 -2.54 3.79 -4.13
C TYR A 166 -4.06 3.76 -3.99
N ARG A 167 -4.58 3.58 -2.77
CA ARG A 167 -6.01 3.65 -2.48
C ARG A 167 -6.63 4.97 -2.92
N ASN A 168 -5.97 6.11 -2.70
CA ASN A 168 -6.49 7.40 -3.16
C ASN A 168 -6.58 7.48 -4.68
N LYS A 169 -5.58 6.95 -5.41
CA LYS A 169 -5.63 6.87 -6.87
C LYS A 169 -6.78 5.97 -7.35
N LEU A 170 -7.00 4.84 -6.69
CA LEU A 170 -8.16 3.98 -7.00
C LEU A 170 -9.49 4.71 -6.78
N ALA A 171 -9.67 5.32 -5.61
CA ALA A 171 -10.93 5.92 -5.20
C ALA A 171 -11.27 7.20 -5.98
N HIS A 172 -10.27 8.02 -6.30
CA HIS A 172 -10.49 9.33 -6.92
C HIS A 172 -10.26 9.36 -8.44
N GLU A 173 -9.50 8.39 -9.00
CA GLU A 173 -9.17 8.37 -10.42
C GLU A 173 -9.59 7.06 -11.12
N PHE A 174 -10.12 6.08 -10.38
CA PHE A 174 -10.50 4.75 -10.90
C PHE A 174 -9.39 4.14 -11.77
N ARG A 175 -8.13 4.26 -11.32
CA ARG A 175 -6.95 3.87 -12.08
C ARG A 175 -5.89 3.21 -11.20
N LEU A 176 -5.21 2.20 -11.76
CA LEU A 176 -4.03 1.59 -11.14
C LEU A 176 -2.82 2.53 -11.28
N PRO A 177 -2.13 2.86 -10.16
CA PRO A 177 -0.81 3.49 -10.21
C PRO A 177 0.21 2.62 -10.94
N GLY A 178 1.12 3.27 -11.67
CA GLY A 178 2.21 2.61 -12.37
C GLY A 178 1.80 1.98 -13.70
N LYS A 179 2.76 1.27 -14.30
CA LYS A 179 2.57 0.49 -15.55
C LYS A 179 2.68 -1.01 -15.35
N GLY A 180 3.09 -1.44 -14.14
CA GLY A 180 3.15 -2.85 -13.78
C GLY A 180 1.81 -3.56 -13.93
N SER A 181 1.85 -4.85 -14.20
CA SER A 181 0.65 -5.67 -14.34
C SER A 181 0.78 -6.95 -13.53
N GLN A 182 -0.22 -7.22 -12.69
CA GLN A 182 -0.26 -8.50 -11.96
C GLN A 182 -0.39 -9.67 -12.94
N SER A 183 0.25 -10.79 -12.61
CA SER A 183 0.17 -11.97 -13.46
C SER A 183 -1.28 -12.46 -13.59
N PRO A 184 -1.79 -12.73 -14.80
CA PRO A 184 -3.10 -13.35 -14.96
C PRO A 184 -3.11 -14.83 -14.53
N PHE A 185 -1.92 -15.44 -14.38
CA PHE A 185 -1.76 -16.87 -14.09
C PHE A 185 -1.42 -17.17 -12.64
N ARG A 186 -0.96 -16.16 -11.88
CA ARG A 186 -0.59 -16.33 -10.47
C ARG A 186 -1.45 -15.42 -9.61
N TRP A 187 -2.02 -15.99 -8.56
CA TRP A 187 -2.72 -15.24 -7.55
C TRP A 187 -1.73 -14.86 -6.44
N GLU A 188 -1.04 -13.76 -6.65
CA GLU A 188 -0.05 -13.25 -5.70
C GLU A 188 -0.74 -12.56 -4.53
N HIS A 189 -0.21 -12.82 -3.33
CA HIS A 189 -0.74 -12.32 -2.07
C HIS A 189 0.16 -11.29 -1.39
N GLU A 190 1.42 -11.20 -1.81
CA GLU A 190 2.38 -10.24 -1.29
C GLU A 190 2.68 -9.16 -2.32
N PRO A 191 2.91 -7.90 -1.92
CA PRO A 191 3.39 -6.88 -2.84
C PRO A 191 4.84 -7.16 -3.27
N TYR A 192 5.19 -6.68 -4.46
CA TYR A 192 6.50 -6.94 -5.04
C TYR A 192 6.87 -5.87 -6.07
N TYR A 193 8.15 -5.82 -6.41
CA TYR A 193 8.66 -5.08 -7.56
C TYR A 193 8.78 -5.98 -8.78
N GLN A 194 8.30 -5.48 -9.90
CA GLN A 194 8.40 -6.13 -11.22
C GLN A 194 9.24 -5.27 -12.15
N GLU A 195 10.19 -5.89 -12.85
CA GLU A 195 10.89 -5.19 -13.93
C GLU A 195 10.02 -5.17 -15.18
N MET A 196 9.84 -3.98 -15.75
CA MET A 196 9.08 -3.74 -16.96
C MET A 196 10.03 -3.28 -18.05
N SER A 197 10.06 -4.02 -19.16
CA SER A 197 10.87 -3.70 -20.33
C SER A 197 10.06 -2.91 -21.35
N THR A 198 10.63 -1.80 -21.83
CA THR A 198 10.13 -1.04 -22.98
C THR A 198 11.14 -1.13 -24.11
N ILE A 199 10.68 -1.44 -25.32
CA ILE A 199 11.52 -1.40 -26.51
C ILE A 199 11.77 0.06 -26.85
N THR A 200 13.03 0.47 -26.86
CA THR A 200 13.42 1.85 -27.16
C THR A 200 13.97 2.00 -28.57
N ASP A 201 14.63 0.97 -29.09
CA ASP A 201 15.23 1.00 -30.42
C ASP A 201 15.42 -0.40 -31.00
N VAL A 202 15.83 -0.47 -32.28
CA VAL A 202 16.18 -1.69 -32.98
C VAL A 202 17.56 -1.52 -33.61
N ASP A 203 18.54 -2.25 -33.08
CA ASP A 203 19.88 -2.32 -33.65
C ASP A 203 19.95 -3.44 -34.71
N PRO A 204 20.48 -3.17 -35.92
CA PRO A 204 20.59 -4.18 -36.97
C PRO A 204 21.47 -5.38 -36.63
N VAL A 205 22.38 -5.24 -35.64
CA VAL A 205 23.36 -6.28 -35.27
C VAL A 205 22.95 -6.99 -33.98
N ASN A 206 22.46 -6.26 -32.99
CA ASN A 206 22.17 -6.72 -31.64
C ASN A 206 20.67 -6.94 -31.39
N GLY A 207 19.80 -6.59 -32.34
CA GLY A 207 18.36 -6.77 -32.24
C GLY A 207 17.68 -5.66 -31.43
N LEU A 208 16.62 -6.03 -30.69
CA LEU A 208 15.83 -5.07 -29.92
C LEU A 208 16.62 -4.52 -28.72
N ILE A 209 16.65 -3.20 -28.58
CA ILE A 209 17.18 -2.52 -27.40
C ILE A 209 16.04 -2.28 -26.42
N PHE A 210 16.25 -2.71 -25.16
CA PHE A 210 15.28 -2.57 -24.08
C PHE A 210 15.77 -1.57 -23.04
N ASP A 211 14.86 -0.71 -22.58
CA ASP A 211 15.00 0.04 -21.34
C ASP A 211 14.11 -0.61 -20.27
N ASN A 212 14.72 -0.93 -19.13
CA ASN A 212 14.07 -1.65 -18.05
C ASN A 212 13.89 -0.75 -16.83
N HIS A 213 12.69 -0.75 -16.26
CA HIS A 213 12.38 -0.02 -15.04
C HIS A 213 11.59 -0.88 -14.06
N TRP A 214 11.81 -0.66 -12.77
CA TRP A 214 11.09 -1.37 -11.71
C TRP A 214 9.77 -0.67 -11.37
N GLU A 215 8.70 -1.44 -11.30
CA GLU A 215 7.36 -1.01 -10.93
C GLU A 215 6.90 -1.72 -9.65
N LEU A 216 6.35 -0.95 -8.70
CA LEU A 216 5.78 -1.50 -7.46
C LEU A 216 4.35 -1.98 -7.72
N ILE A 217 4.07 -3.22 -7.34
CA ILE A 217 2.76 -3.86 -7.55
C ILE A 217 2.16 -4.30 -6.23
N TYR A 218 0.93 -3.86 -6.00
CA TYR A 218 0.03 -4.42 -4.99
C TYR A 218 -1.00 -5.33 -5.69
N PRO A 219 -0.84 -6.67 -5.63
CA PRO A 219 -1.74 -7.59 -6.33
C PRO A 219 -3.12 -7.65 -5.64
N THR A 220 -4.17 -8.02 -6.37
CA THR A 220 -5.53 -8.11 -5.79
C THR A 220 -5.60 -9.07 -4.58
N GLY A 221 -4.79 -10.13 -4.56
CA GLY A 221 -4.70 -11.06 -3.44
C GLY A 221 -4.20 -10.40 -2.16
N PHE A 222 -3.29 -9.43 -2.26
CA PHE A 222 -2.82 -8.64 -1.12
C PHE A 222 -3.93 -7.80 -0.50
N PHE A 223 -4.71 -7.07 -1.32
CA PHE A 223 -5.87 -6.31 -0.81
C PHE A 223 -6.85 -7.21 -0.07
N LEU A 224 -7.10 -8.41 -0.60
CA LEU A 224 -7.99 -9.38 0.03
C LEU A 224 -7.48 -9.83 1.40
N ASN A 225 -6.17 -10.12 1.51
CA ASN A 225 -5.56 -10.55 2.77
C ASN A 225 -5.66 -9.44 3.82
N ILE A 226 -5.23 -8.22 3.47
CA ILE A 226 -5.31 -7.05 4.35
C ILE A 226 -6.73 -6.84 4.91
N VAL A 227 -7.76 -6.92 4.06
CA VAL A 227 -9.15 -6.73 4.51
C VAL A 227 -9.63 -7.88 5.40
N LYS A 228 -9.28 -9.13 5.08
CA LYS A 228 -9.67 -10.29 5.88
C LYS A 228 -9.02 -10.30 7.25
N GLU A 229 -7.71 -10.10 7.29
CA GLU A 229 -6.93 -10.03 8.53
C GLU A 229 -7.44 -8.91 9.43
N SER A 230 -7.70 -7.73 8.86
CA SER A 230 -8.29 -6.62 9.62
C SER A 230 -9.69 -6.93 10.11
N LEU A 231 -10.55 -7.54 9.29
CA LEU A 231 -11.87 -7.95 9.75
C LEU A 231 -11.80 -8.92 10.93
N ASP A 232 -10.95 -9.95 10.84
CA ASP A 232 -10.81 -10.94 11.91
C ASP A 232 -10.20 -10.34 13.18
N SER A 233 -9.16 -9.49 13.05
CA SER A 233 -8.54 -8.79 14.17
C SER A 233 -9.51 -7.83 14.87
N ILE A 234 -10.27 -7.03 14.10
CA ILE A 234 -11.28 -6.10 14.63
C ILE A 234 -12.42 -6.88 15.29
N TYR A 235 -12.89 -7.96 14.69
CA TYR A 235 -13.90 -8.84 15.30
C TYR A 235 -13.44 -9.33 16.67
N LEU A 236 -12.20 -9.82 16.79
CA LEU A 236 -11.66 -10.31 18.07
C LEU A 236 -11.58 -9.20 19.12
N LYS A 237 -11.19 -7.97 18.71
CA LYS A 237 -11.19 -6.80 19.58
C LYS A 237 -12.58 -6.55 20.18
N TYR A 238 -13.63 -6.48 19.34
CA TYR A 238 -14.99 -6.22 19.82
C TYR A 238 -15.56 -7.36 20.67
N MET A 239 -15.24 -8.61 20.34
CA MET A 239 -15.60 -9.76 21.17
C MET A 239 -14.97 -9.68 22.57
N HIS A 240 -13.71 -9.25 22.66
CA HIS A 240 -13.02 -9.08 23.94
C HIS A 240 -13.56 -7.88 24.73
N GLU A 241 -13.78 -6.74 24.08
CA GLU A 241 -14.28 -5.52 24.70
C GLU A 241 -15.78 -5.59 25.07
N LYS A 242 -16.52 -6.56 24.51
CA LYS A 242 -17.98 -6.71 24.66
C LYS A 242 -18.74 -5.45 24.27
N THR A 243 -18.30 -4.81 23.19
CA THR A 243 -18.91 -3.62 22.60
C THR A 243 -19.37 -3.92 21.18
N SER A 244 -20.22 -3.06 20.61
CA SER A 244 -20.73 -3.26 19.25
C SER A 244 -20.05 -2.31 18.26
N PRO A 245 -19.51 -2.82 17.13
CA PRO A 245 -18.88 -1.97 16.11
C PRO A 245 -19.89 -1.05 15.41
N PHE A 246 -21.18 -1.40 15.40
CA PHE A 246 -22.24 -0.60 14.76
C PHE A 246 -22.44 0.77 15.41
N LEU A 247 -22.08 0.94 16.68
CA LEU A 247 -22.23 2.22 17.40
C LEU A 247 -21.34 3.34 16.83
N LEU A 248 -20.40 2.99 15.95
CA LEU A 248 -19.40 3.91 15.41
C LEU A 248 -19.75 4.46 14.03
N TYR A 249 -20.80 3.92 13.41
CA TYR A 249 -21.25 4.35 12.10
C TYR A 249 -22.43 5.29 12.30
N ASP A 250 -22.23 6.56 11.94
CA ASP A 250 -23.27 7.58 12.01
C ASP A 250 -24.31 7.32 10.89
N GLU A 251 -25.48 6.82 11.29
CA GLU A 251 -26.66 6.75 10.44
C GLU A 251 -27.26 8.16 10.35
N SER A 252 -26.57 9.07 9.66
CA SER A 252 -27.00 10.46 9.56
C SER A 252 -28.47 10.56 9.10
N ASP A 253 -29.32 11.13 9.95
CA ASP A 253 -30.76 11.37 9.71
C ASP A 253 -31.03 12.30 8.51
N LEU A 254 -30.00 12.89 7.90
CA LEU A 254 -30.11 13.75 6.72
C LEU A 254 -30.44 12.97 5.44
N TRP A 255 -30.30 11.64 5.46
CA TRP A 255 -30.58 10.75 4.32
C TRP A 255 -31.87 9.92 4.51
N LEU A 256 -32.82 10.45 5.29
CA LEU A 256 -34.19 9.94 5.47
C LEU A 256 -35.12 10.30 4.30
#